data_AF-A0A357LEM4-F1
#
_entry.id   AF-A0A357LEM4-F1
#
_cell.length_a   1.000
_cell.length_b   1.000
_cell.length_c   1.000
_cell.angle_alpha   90.00
_cell.angle_beta   90.00
_cell.angle_gamma   90.00
#
_symmetry.space_group_name_H-M   'P 1'
#
loop_
_entity.id
_entity.type
_entity.pdbx_description
1 polymer ?
#
loop_
_entity_poly.entity_id
_entity_poly.type
_entity_poly.pdbx_seq_one_letter_code
_entity_poly.pdbx_strand_id
1 'polypeptide(L)'
;ESASQQKVFARLAEALALESPPRRIEVFDNSHISGANAVGAMIVAGPEGFEKKHYRKYTIKSETLTPGDDYAMMREVLTRRFARMMKEPDEETRPDLVIIDGGKGQLSAALQVFADLGLDPQAEGIAVIGVAKGRRETESGERRVDRTMGATGEQVVMPGREPFLLGPRDPALFYLQRVRDEAHRFANTYNADLQSRRLKESILDD
;
A
#
# COMPACT_ATOMS: atom_id res chain seq x y z
N GLU A 1 22.17 3.36 13.86
CA GLU A 1 20.87 3.15 13.16
C GLU A 1 20.40 4.36 12.35
N SER A 2 20.37 5.58 12.88
CA SER A 2 19.87 6.76 12.15
C SER A 2 20.62 7.03 10.81
N ALA A 3 21.94 6.95 10.79
CA ALA A 3 22.74 7.20 9.57
C ALA A 3 22.54 6.16 8.44
N SER A 4 22.18 4.90 8.78
CA SER A 4 21.86 3.89 7.75
C SER A 4 20.45 4.12 7.19
N GLN A 5 19.49 4.50 8.03
CA GLN A 5 18.12 4.75 7.62
C GLN A 5 18.01 5.99 6.73
N GLN A 6 18.75 7.06 7.04
CA GLN A 6 18.86 8.25 6.18
C GLN A 6 19.36 7.91 4.77
N LYS A 7 20.38 7.04 4.65
CA LYS A 7 20.87 6.57 3.35
C LYS A 7 19.82 5.79 2.57
N VAL A 8 19.03 4.95 3.24
CA VAL A 8 17.93 4.21 2.60
C VAL A 8 16.87 5.18 2.07
N PHE A 9 16.49 6.19 2.85
CA PHE A 9 15.48 7.18 2.44
C PHE A 9 15.98 8.10 1.32
N ALA A 10 17.26 8.50 1.34
CA ALA A 10 17.89 9.20 0.23
C ALA A 10 17.88 8.36 -1.06
N ARG A 11 18.23 7.07 -0.94
CA ARG A 11 18.20 6.15 -2.07
C ARG A 11 16.77 5.90 -2.58
N LEU A 12 15.79 5.83 -1.68
CA LEU A 12 14.37 5.70 -2.02
C LEU A 12 13.88 6.91 -2.83
N ALA A 13 14.22 8.12 -2.39
CA ALA A 13 13.89 9.35 -3.12
C ALA A 13 14.53 9.36 -4.51
N GLU A 14 15.80 9.01 -4.63
CA GLU A 14 16.48 8.92 -5.93
C GLU A 14 15.81 7.90 -6.86
N ALA A 15 15.53 6.69 -6.36
CA ALA A 15 14.93 5.63 -7.16
C ALA A 15 13.52 5.99 -7.68
N LEU A 16 12.75 6.68 -6.84
CA LEU A 16 11.39 7.13 -7.13
C LEU A 16 11.34 8.54 -7.75
N ALA A 17 12.48 9.19 -7.98
CA ALA A 17 12.58 10.56 -8.48
C ALA A 17 11.77 11.58 -7.63
N LEU A 18 11.81 11.44 -6.31
CA LEU A 18 11.21 12.39 -5.37
C LEU A 18 12.12 13.61 -5.18
N GLU A 19 11.52 14.78 -4.98
CA GLU A 19 12.26 16.02 -4.72
C GLU A 19 13.10 15.95 -3.43
N SER A 20 12.61 15.20 -2.45
CA SER A 20 13.29 15.01 -1.16
C SER A 20 12.98 13.63 -0.56
N PRO A 21 13.82 13.14 0.39
CA PRO A 21 13.51 11.96 1.18
C PRO A 21 12.14 12.09 1.89
N PRO A 22 11.20 11.14 1.69
CA PRO A 22 9.87 11.24 2.30
C PRO A 22 9.98 11.14 3.82
N ARG A 23 9.25 11.98 4.55
CA ARG A 23 9.19 11.94 6.03
C ARG A 23 8.08 11.02 6.50
N ARG A 24 6.99 10.93 5.73
CA ARG A 24 5.83 10.11 6.03
C ARG A 24 5.40 9.29 4.82
N ILE A 25 5.37 7.98 4.99
CA ILE A 25 4.98 7.00 3.99
C ILE A 25 3.73 6.27 4.48
N GLU A 26 2.66 6.29 3.69
CA GLU A 26 1.44 5.52 3.95
C GLU A 26 1.34 4.36 2.96
N VAL A 27 1.21 3.14 3.48
CA VAL A 27 1.13 1.92 2.68
C VAL A 27 -0.23 1.28 2.86
N PHE A 28 -0.93 1.06 1.76
CA PHE A 28 -2.27 0.48 1.72
C PHE A 28 -2.20 -0.95 1.20
N ASP A 29 -2.63 -1.91 2.03
CA ASP A 29 -2.78 -3.32 1.65
C ASP A 29 -4.25 -3.69 1.49
N ASN A 30 -4.54 -4.35 0.37
CA ASN A 30 -5.84 -4.87 -0.02
C ASN A 30 -5.78 -6.38 -0.35
N SER A 31 -4.73 -7.11 0.04
CA SER A 31 -4.43 -8.43 -0.52
C SER A 31 -5.27 -9.63 -0.02
N HIS A 32 -6.11 -9.51 1.02
CA HIS A 32 -6.88 -10.65 1.56
C HIS A 32 -8.34 -10.29 1.82
N ILE A 33 -9.13 -10.35 0.74
CA ILE A 33 -10.53 -9.89 0.69
C ILE A 33 -11.52 -11.05 0.53
N SER A 34 -11.06 -12.29 0.38
CA SER A 34 -11.96 -13.43 0.27
C SER A 34 -12.60 -13.75 1.63
N GLY A 35 -13.84 -13.31 1.86
CA GLY A 35 -14.62 -13.65 3.04
C GLY A 35 -15.73 -12.64 3.37
N ALA A 36 -16.53 -12.95 4.40
CA ALA A 36 -17.68 -12.13 4.82
C ALA A 36 -17.31 -10.74 5.38
N ASN A 37 -16.03 -10.45 5.61
CA ASN A 37 -15.54 -9.19 6.18
C ASN A 37 -14.35 -8.68 5.36
N ALA A 38 -14.63 -7.85 4.37
CA ALA A 38 -13.64 -7.11 3.60
C ALA A 38 -12.92 -6.07 4.49
N VAL A 39 -11.60 -6.11 4.53
CA VAL A 39 -10.79 -5.17 5.33
C VAL A 39 -9.67 -4.58 4.49
N GLY A 40 -9.61 -3.25 4.44
CA GLY A 40 -8.42 -2.53 4.00
C GLY A 40 -7.51 -2.18 5.18
N ALA A 41 -6.20 -2.24 4.97
CA ALA A 41 -5.20 -1.90 5.97
C ALA A 41 -4.31 -0.75 5.51
N MET A 42 -4.02 0.18 6.43
CA MET A 42 -3.06 1.26 6.22
C MET A 42 -2.02 1.22 7.33
N ILE A 43 -0.75 1.09 6.96
CA ILE A 43 0.39 1.27 7.87
C ILE A 43 1.11 2.57 7.55
N VAL A 44 1.90 3.04 8.50
CA VAL A 44 2.63 4.30 8.42
C VAL A 44 4.08 4.09 8.79
N ALA A 45 4.99 4.61 7.99
CA ALA A 45 6.42 4.56 8.26
C ALA A 45 7.08 5.90 7.94
N GLY A 46 8.16 6.19 8.67
CA GLY A 46 9.01 7.36 8.44
C GLY A 46 10.49 7.03 8.69
N PRO A 47 11.36 8.04 8.68
CA PRO A 47 12.80 7.89 8.95
C PRO A 47 13.10 7.23 10.31
N GLU A 48 12.21 7.37 11.28
CA GLU A 48 12.37 6.77 12.62
C GLU A 48 11.76 5.35 12.73
N GLY A 49 11.24 4.80 11.62
CA GLY A 49 10.65 3.47 11.56
C GLY A 49 9.13 3.47 11.47
N PHE A 50 8.49 2.45 12.03
CA PHE A 50 7.04 2.24 11.93
C PHE A 50 6.26 3.05 12.96
N GLU A 51 5.31 3.87 12.49
CA GLU A 51 4.47 4.71 13.32
C GLU A 51 3.14 4.03 13.67
N LYS A 52 3.21 2.99 14.50
CA LYS A 52 2.06 2.13 14.83
C LYS A 52 0.82 2.87 15.35
N LYS A 53 1.00 4.00 16.04
CA LYS A 53 -0.11 4.88 16.50
C LYS A 53 -0.99 5.41 15.35
N HIS A 54 -0.42 5.51 14.15
CA HIS A 54 -1.11 6.01 12.96
C HIS A 54 -1.63 4.90 12.04
N TYR A 55 -1.45 3.63 12.39
CA TYR A 55 -2.01 2.53 11.61
C TYR A 55 -3.55 2.56 11.67
N ARG A 56 -4.21 2.22 10.55
CA ARG A 56 -5.67 2.20 10.47
C ARG A 56 -6.16 0.95 9.76
N LYS A 57 -7.27 0.41 10.27
CA LYS A 57 -8.00 -0.69 9.65
C LYS A 57 -9.35 -0.15 9.21
N TYR A 58 -9.76 -0.53 8.01
CA TYR A 58 -10.99 -0.07 7.38
C TYR A 58 -11.88 -1.29 7.17
N THR A 59 -12.81 -1.51 8.09
CA THR A 59 -13.87 -2.50 7.91
C THR A 59 -14.82 -1.97 6.84
N ILE A 60 -15.07 -2.81 5.83
CA ILE A 60 -15.95 -2.49 4.71
C ILE A 60 -17.24 -3.31 4.86
N LYS A 61 -18.39 -2.65 4.69
CA LYS A 61 -19.69 -3.30 4.82
C LYS A 61 -20.02 -4.09 3.54
N SER A 62 -20.51 -5.32 3.72
CA SER A 62 -20.77 -6.29 2.65
C SER A 62 -21.83 -5.85 1.63
N GLU A 63 -22.78 -4.99 2.02
CA GLU A 63 -23.93 -4.58 1.19
C GLU A 63 -23.53 -3.82 -0.10
N THR A 64 -22.31 -3.27 -0.15
CA THR A 64 -21.80 -2.49 -1.29
C THR A 64 -20.74 -3.23 -2.10
N LEU A 65 -20.41 -4.48 -1.74
CA LEU A 65 -19.30 -5.22 -2.34
C LEU A 65 -19.78 -6.39 -3.18
N THR A 66 -19.37 -6.40 -4.44
CA THR A 66 -19.38 -7.63 -5.23
C THR A 66 -18.20 -8.49 -4.77
N PRO A 67 -18.39 -9.80 -4.48
CA PRO A 67 -17.29 -10.67 -4.12
C PRO A 67 -16.15 -10.61 -5.16
N GLY A 68 -14.93 -10.30 -4.71
CA GLY A 68 -13.76 -10.15 -5.58
C GLY A 68 -13.55 -8.75 -6.19
N ASP A 69 -14.35 -7.74 -5.80
CA ASP A 69 -14.12 -6.34 -6.23
C ASP A 69 -13.11 -5.62 -5.30
N ASP A 70 -11.85 -6.05 -5.38
CA ASP A 70 -10.72 -5.47 -4.63
C ASP A 70 -10.52 -3.97 -4.93
N TYR A 71 -11.00 -3.52 -6.11
CA TYR A 71 -10.94 -2.12 -6.52
C TYR A 71 -11.98 -1.26 -5.78
N ALA A 72 -13.23 -1.73 -5.62
CA ALA A 72 -14.24 -1.01 -4.86
C ALA A 72 -13.79 -0.77 -3.42
N MET A 73 -13.17 -1.77 -2.82
CA MET A 73 -12.61 -1.65 -1.48
C MET A 73 -11.52 -0.59 -1.38
N MET A 74 -10.57 -0.64 -2.31
CA MET A 74 -9.48 0.32 -2.36
C MET A 74 -10.04 1.74 -2.52
N ARG A 75 -11.05 1.91 -3.39
CA ARG A 75 -11.74 3.18 -3.56
C ARG A 75 -12.32 3.67 -2.25
N GLU A 76 -13.04 2.83 -1.51
CA GLU A 76 -13.62 3.21 -0.22
C GLU A 76 -12.56 3.61 0.82
N VAL A 77 -11.51 2.82 0.98
CA VAL A 77 -10.43 3.05 1.95
C VAL A 77 -9.74 4.38 1.69
N LEU A 78 -9.30 4.59 0.44
CA LEU A 78 -8.62 5.81 0.03
C LEU A 78 -9.56 7.02 0.11
N THR A 79 -10.82 6.87 -0.31
CA THR A 79 -11.82 7.93 -0.22
C THR A 79 -11.97 8.40 1.22
N ARG A 80 -12.13 7.47 2.17
CA ARG A 80 -12.26 7.79 3.60
C ARG A 80 -11.00 8.47 4.15
N ARG A 81 -9.81 8.01 3.77
CA ARG A 81 -8.53 8.56 4.25
C ARG A 81 -8.32 9.99 3.75
N PHE A 82 -8.49 10.23 2.45
CA PHE A 82 -8.17 11.50 1.83
C PHE A 82 -9.30 12.52 1.95
N ALA A 83 -10.57 12.11 1.97
CA ALA A 83 -11.67 13.02 2.33
C ALA A 83 -11.51 13.55 3.76
N ARG A 84 -11.03 12.71 4.69
CA ARG A 84 -10.71 13.16 6.05
C ARG A 84 -9.53 14.13 6.05
N MET A 85 -8.47 13.86 5.30
CA MET A 85 -7.33 14.77 5.17
C MET A 85 -7.76 16.16 4.68
N MET A 86 -8.67 16.21 3.69
CA MET A 86 -9.21 17.47 3.16
C MET A 86 -10.08 18.20 4.17
N LYS A 87 -10.85 17.46 4.98
CA LYS A 87 -11.75 18.03 6.00
C LYS A 87 -11.02 18.47 7.27
N GLU A 88 -9.99 17.74 7.66
CA GLU A 88 -9.17 17.94 8.85
C GLU A 88 -7.69 18.04 8.41
N PRO A 89 -7.27 19.16 7.77
CA PRO A 89 -5.90 19.30 7.29
C PRO A 89 -4.92 19.34 8.46
N ASP A 90 -3.91 18.49 8.37
CA ASP A 90 -2.83 18.42 9.35
C ASP A 90 -1.53 18.05 8.62
N GLU A 91 -0.60 19.01 8.63
CA GLU A 91 0.69 18.92 7.97
C GLU A 91 1.55 17.78 8.53
N GLU A 92 1.38 17.43 9.82
CA GLU A 92 2.14 16.35 10.47
C GLU A 92 1.66 14.97 9.99
N THR A 93 0.39 14.85 9.60
CA THR A 93 -0.20 13.59 9.14
C THR A 93 -0.42 13.52 7.63
N ARG A 94 -0.04 14.55 6.86
CA ARG A 94 0.00 14.48 5.39
C ARG A 94 1.14 13.58 4.91
N PRO A 95 0.87 12.55 4.08
CA PRO A 95 1.94 11.70 3.54
C PRO A 95 2.75 12.42 2.47
N ASP A 96 4.06 12.17 2.41
CA ASP A 96 4.88 12.56 1.26
C ASP A 96 4.88 11.45 0.17
N LEU A 97 4.65 10.20 0.57
CA LEU A 97 4.56 9.04 -0.33
C LEU A 97 3.41 8.10 0.06
N VAL A 98 2.57 7.79 -0.91
CA VAL A 98 1.51 6.79 -0.82
C VAL A 98 1.91 5.57 -1.65
N ILE A 99 1.92 4.41 -1.01
CA ILE A 99 2.21 3.12 -1.64
C ILE A 99 0.94 2.28 -1.65
N ILE A 100 0.50 1.90 -2.84
CA ILE A 100 -0.57 0.93 -3.03
C ILE A 100 0.08 -0.44 -3.22
N ASP A 101 -0.27 -1.41 -2.37
CA ASP A 101 0.15 -2.80 -2.54
C ASP A 101 -0.61 -3.42 -3.72
N GLY A 102 -0.10 -3.15 -4.91
CA GLY A 102 -0.84 -3.40 -6.13
C GLY A 102 -0.21 -2.90 -7.40
N GLY A 103 -0.66 -3.50 -8.51
CA GLY A 103 -0.16 -3.19 -9.85
C GLY A 103 -0.82 -1.96 -10.47
N LYS A 104 -0.61 -1.78 -11.79
CA LYS A 104 -1.13 -0.64 -12.56
C LYS A 104 -2.63 -0.40 -12.40
N GLY A 105 -3.45 -1.45 -12.37
CA GLY A 105 -4.90 -1.31 -12.17
C GLY A 105 -5.24 -0.70 -10.81
N GLN A 106 -4.55 -1.12 -9.75
CA GLN A 106 -4.78 -0.61 -8.39
C GLN A 106 -4.27 0.82 -8.25
N LEU A 107 -3.10 1.14 -8.82
CA LEU A 107 -2.65 2.53 -8.88
C LEU A 107 -3.65 3.41 -9.64
N SER A 108 -4.16 2.96 -10.79
CA SER A 108 -5.12 3.72 -11.58
C SER A 108 -6.40 4.03 -10.81
N ALA A 109 -6.94 3.06 -10.08
CA ALA A 109 -8.13 3.29 -9.27
C ALA A 109 -7.83 4.17 -8.04
N ALA A 110 -6.62 4.12 -7.47
CA ALA A 110 -6.21 5.08 -6.45
C ALA A 110 -6.16 6.52 -6.99
N LEU A 111 -5.56 6.73 -8.16
CA LEU A 111 -5.52 8.04 -8.84
C LEU A 111 -6.92 8.56 -9.17
N GLN A 112 -7.85 7.68 -9.54
CA GLN A 112 -9.24 8.08 -9.76
C GLN A 112 -9.89 8.61 -8.48
N VAL A 113 -9.61 8.02 -7.31
CA VAL A 113 -10.13 8.52 -6.02
C VAL A 113 -9.64 9.94 -5.74
N PHE A 114 -8.35 10.22 -5.99
CA PHE A 114 -7.81 11.57 -5.85
C PHE A 114 -8.58 12.56 -6.75
N ALA A 115 -8.75 12.20 -8.03
CA ALA A 115 -9.51 13.01 -8.98
C ALA A 115 -10.98 13.22 -8.55
N ASP A 116 -11.66 12.19 -8.08
CA ASP A 116 -13.06 12.24 -7.63
C ASP A 116 -13.24 13.14 -6.39
N LEU A 117 -12.21 13.23 -5.55
CA LEU A 117 -12.15 14.14 -4.40
C LEU A 117 -11.75 15.56 -4.78
N GLY A 118 -11.42 15.83 -6.04
CA GLY A 118 -10.86 17.11 -6.48
C GLY A 118 -9.47 17.39 -5.90
N LEU A 119 -8.74 16.33 -5.54
CA LEU A 119 -7.42 16.39 -4.93
C LEU A 119 -6.35 16.07 -5.98
N ASP A 120 -5.45 17.01 -6.27
CA ASP A 120 -4.27 16.73 -7.08
C ASP A 120 -3.10 16.32 -6.16
N PRO A 121 -2.69 15.05 -6.14
CA PRO A 121 -1.63 14.60 -5.25
C PRO A 121 -0.30 15.30 -5.53
N GLN A 122 0.00 15.67 -6.78
CA GLN A 122 1.26 16.37 -7.10
C GLN A 122 1.25 17.81 -6.56
N ALA A 123 0.13 18.52 -6.70
CA ALA A 123 -0.02 19.86 -6.14
C ALA A 123 0.11 19.88 -4.60
N GLU A 124 -0.27 18.79 -3.94
CA GLU A 124 -0.11 18.59 -2.50
C GLU A 124 1.27 18.04 -2.07
N GLY A 125 2.19 17.84 -3.02
CA GLY A 125 3.51 17.27 -2.75
C GLY A 125 3.49 15.78 -2.37
N ILE A 126 2.46 15.05 -2.78
CA ILE A 126 2.25 13.63 -2.47
C ILE A 126 2.61 12.78 -3.69
N ALA A 127 3.66 11.97 -3.57
CA ALA A 127 3.94 10.94 -4.57
C ALA A 127 3.03 9.73 -4.35
N VAL A 128 2.51 9.14 -5.43
CA VAL A 128 1.66 7.93 -5.37
C VAL A 128 2.24 6.85 -6.27
N ILE A 129 2.52 5.68 -5.71
CA ILE A 129 3.09 4.54 -6.44
C ILE A 129 2.28 3.26 -6.21
N GLY A 130 2.27 2.39 -7.19
CA GLY A 130 1.88 0.99 -7.03
C GLY A 130 3.13 0.11 -6.94
N VAL A 131 3.14 -0.84 -6.02
CA VAL A 131 4.21 -1.84 -5.93
C VAL A 131 3.59 -3.23 -5.99
N ALA A 132 4.00 -4.02 -6.98
CA ALA A 132 3.49 -5.36 -7.20
C ALA A 132 4.60 -6.35 -7.50
N LYS A 133 4.32 -7.63 -7.27
CA LYS A 133 5.22 -8.71 -7.71
C LYS A 133 5.34 -8.70 -9.24
N GLY A 134 6.52 -8.35 -9.73
CA GLY A 134 6.94 -8.39 -11.12
C GLY A 134 6.76 -9.77 -11.72
N ARG A 135 6.16 -9.81 -12.91
CA ARG A 135 6.01 -11.02 -13.74
C ARG A 135 6.93 -10.86 -14.94
N ARG A 136 7.72 -11.89 -15.26
CA ARG A 136 8.50 -11.92 -16.50
C ARG A 136 7.69 -12.65 -17.56
N GLU A 137 7.66 -12.09 -18.77
CA GLU A 137 7.18 -12.81 -19.95
C GLU A 137 8.29 -13.80 -20.36
N THR A 138 7.97 -15.09 -20.35
CA THR A 138 8.89 -16.13 -20.83
C THR A 138 9.01 -16.04 -22.35
N GLU A 139 10.02 -16.71 -22.91
CA GLU A 139 10.18 -16.83 -24.36
C GLU A 139 8.95 -17.45 -25.07
N SER A 140 8.10 -18.17 -24.31
CA SER A 140 6.81 -18.70 -24.76
C SER A 140 5.64 -17.72 -24.67
N GLY A 141 5.86 -16.45 -24.28
CA GLY A 141 4.80 -15.47 -24.05
C GLY A 141 4.03 -15.67 -22.74
N GLU A 142 4.44 -16.61 -21.88
CA GLU A 142 3.77 -16.83 -20.60
C GLU A 142 4.30 -15.85 -19.55
N ARG A 143 3.42 -15.03 -18.96
CA ARG A 143 3.80 -14.20 -17.81
C ARG A 143 3.90 -15.06 -16.55
N ARG A 144 5.11 -15.45 -16.16
CA ARG A 144 5.39 -16.19 -14.92
C ARG A 144 6.06 -15.30 -13.87
N VAL A 145 5.75 -15.58 -12.60
CA VAL A 145 6.52 -15.02 -11.48
C VAL A 145 7.89 -15.68 -11.50
N ASP A 146 8.94 -14.90 -11.71
CA ASP A 146 10.32 -15.40 -11.77
C ASP A 146 10.79 -15.79 -10.36
N ARG A 147 10.82 -17.10 -10.09
CA ARG A 147 11.30 -17.67 -8.82
C ARG A 147 12.82 -17.81 -8.76
N THR A 148 13.50 -17.73 -9.91
CA THR A 148 14.95 -17.82 -10.07
C THR A 148 15.67 -16.53 -9.69
N MET A 149 14.99 -15.38 -9.75
CA MET A 149 15.47 -14.10 -9.21
C MET A 149 15.40 -13.98 -7.68
N GLY A 150 15.00 -15.04 -6.97
CA GLY A 150 14.96 -15.11 -5.50
C GLY A 150 14.27 -13.90 -4.86
N ALA A 151 12.94 -13.91 -4.71
CA ALA A 151 12.19 -12.91 -3.93
C ALA A 151 12.37 -11.40 -4.28
N THR A 152 13.21 -10.99 -5.24
CA THR A 152 13.56 -9.58 -5.52
C THR A 152 12.65 -8.87 -6.54
N GLY A 153 11.68 -9.57 -7.13
CA GLY A 153 10.85 -9.08 -8.23
C GLY A 153 9.74 -8.11 -7.82
N GLU A 154 10.06 -6.96 -7.24
CA GLU A 154 9.09 -5.87 -7.07
C GLU A 154 9.13 -4.94 -8.29
N GLN A 155 7.99 -4.75 -8.92
CA GLN A 155 7.78 -3.75 -9.95
C GLN A 155 7.13 -2.52 -9.36
N VAL A 156 7.77 -1.37 -9.56
CA VAL A 156 7.23 -0.06 -9.23
C VAL A 156 6.48 0.47 -10.44
N VAL A 157 5.26 0.94 -10.21
CA VAL A 157 4.43 1.66 -11.16
C VAL A 157 4.16 3.05 -10.58
N MET A 158 4.30 4.10 -11.39
CA MET A 158 4.01 5.47 -10.95
C MET A 158 3.48 6.33 -12.11
N PRO A 159 2.73 7.41 -11.84
CA PRO A 159 2.23 8.29 -12.88
C PRO A 159 3.37 8.86 -13.73
N GLY A 160 3.16 8.94 -15.05
CA GLY A 160 4.10 9.60 -15.97
C GLY A 160 5.43 8.85 -16.22
N ARG A 161 5.58 7.61 -15.74
CA ARG A 161 6.80 6.81 -15.93
C ARG A 161 6.45 5.36 -16.29
N GLU A 162 7.24 4.75 -17.18
CA GLU A 162 7.14 3.32 -17.47
C GLU A 162 7.43 2.48 -16.22
N PRO A 163 6.69 1.38 -15.97
CA PRO A 163 6.97 0.48 -14.86
C PRO A 163 8.40 -0.03 -14.88
N PHE A 164 9.05 -0.05 -13.72
CA PHE A 164 10.46 -0.43 -13.61
C PHE A 164 10.72 -1.35 -12.42
N LEU A 165 11.82 -2.07 -12.49
CA LEU A 165 12.32 -2.91 -11.40
C LEU A 165 13.46 -2.17 -10.70
N LEU A 166 13.56 -2.35 -9.38
CA LEU A 166 14.74 -1.95 -8.63
C LEU A 166 15.81 -3.04 -8.71
N GLY A 167 17.08 -2.64 -8.61
CA GLY A 167 18.19 -3.58 -8.62
C GLY A 167 18.09 -4.57 -7.44
N PRO A 168 18.54 -5.84 -7.59
CA PRO A 168 18.38 -6.88 -6.57
C PRO A 168 19.19 -6.62 -5.28
N ARG A 169 20.07 -5.61 -5.28
CA ARG A 169 20.85 -5.16 -4.13
C ARG A 169 20.53 -3.70 -3.74
N ASP A 170 19.50 -3.11 -4.35
CA ASP A 170 19.13 -1.73 -4.10
C ASP A 170 18.49 -1.60 -2.70
N PRO A 171 19.01 -0.76 -1.79
CA PRO A 171 18.40 -0.53 -0.49
C PRO A 171 16.93 -0.08 -0.56
N ALA A 172 16.53 0.63 -1.61
CA ALA A 172 15.15 1.04 -1.81
C ALA A 172 14.22 -0.16 -2.01
N LEU A 173 14.68 -1.21 -2.71
CA LEU A 173 13.92 -2.44 -2.91
C LEU A 173 13.61 -3.11 -1.58
N PHE A 174 14.63 -3.32 -0.74
CA PHE A 174 14.46 -3.95 0.56
C PHE A 174 13.56 -3.14 1.48
N TYR A 175 13.60 -1.82 1.38
CA TYR A 175 12.69 -0.96 2.12
C TYR A 175 11.23 -1.14 1.67
N LEU A 176 10.97 -1.10 0.36
CA LEU A 176 9.62 -1.33 -0.19
C LEU A 176 9.06 -2.70 0.20
N GLN A 177 9.88 -3.74 0.13
CA GLN A 177 9.51 -5.09 0.60
C GLN A 177 9.13 -5.09 2.08
N ARG A 178 9.97 -4.48 2.93
CA ARG A 178 9.73 -4.42 4.38
C ARG A 178 8.41 -3.73 4.74
N VAL A 179 8.09 -2.61 4.09
CA VAL A 179 6.84 -1.87 4.40
C VAL A 179 5.60 -2.59 3.86
N ARG A 180 5.72 -3.31 2.73
CA ARG A 180 4.65 -4.17 2.21
C ARG A 180 4.41 -5.39 3.09
N ASP A 181 5.47 -6.07 3.50
CA ASP A 181 5.37 -7.22 4.43
C ASP A 181 4.72 -6.81 5.75
N GLU A 182 5.01 -5.60 6.26
CA GLU A 182 4.35 -5.05 7.43
C GLU A 182 2.86 -4.74 7.18
N ALA A 183 2.51 -4.18 6.02
CA ALA A 183 1.12 -3.92 5.65
C ALA A 183 0.31 -5.23 5.56
N HIS A 184 0.86 -6.23 4.86
CA HIS A 184 0.33 -7.59 4.80
C HIS A 184 0.16 -8.23 6.19
N ARG A 185 1.19 -8.13 7.05
CA ARG A 185 1.14 -8.65 8.42
C ARG A 185 0.02 -7.98 9.21
N PHE A 186 -0.13 -6.67 9.08
CA PHE A 186 -1.13 -5.90 9.79
C PHE A 186 -2.57 -6.24 9.36
N ALA A 187 -2.78 -6.43 8.05
CA ALA A 187 -4.05 -6.89 7.51
C ALA A 187 -4.40 -8.31 8.01
N ASN A 188 -3.47 -9.26 7.85
CA ASN A 188 -3.69 -10.67 8.23
C ASN A 188 -3.96 -10.85 9.72
N THR A 189 -3.25 -10.12 10.59
CA THR A 189 -3.46 -10.16 12.04
C THR A 189 -4.90 -9.80 12.39
N TYR A 190 -5.49 -8.82 11.69
CA TYR A 190 -6.86 -8.41 11.96
C TYR A 190 -7.89 -9.45 11.54
N ASN A 191 -7.69 -10.07 10.39
CA ASN A 191 -8.58 -11.11 9.92
C ASN A 191 -8.60 -12.27 10.92
N ALA A 192 -7.45 -12.65 11.47
CA ALA A 192 -7.37 -13.63 12.56
C ALA A 192 -8.16 -13.18 13.81
N ASP A 193 -8.01 -11.92 14.24
CA ASP A 193 -8.75 -11.37 15.37
C ASP A 193 -10.28 -11.43 15.15
N LEU A 194 -10.76 -11.01 13.96
CA LEU A 194 -12.19 -11.04 13.62
C LEU A 194 -12.76 -12.46 13.62
N GLN A 195 -12.03 -13.42 13.05
CA GLN A 195 -12.44 -14.83 13.05
C GLN A 195 -12.52 -15.38 14.47
N SER A 196 -11.53 -15.05 15.32
CA SER A 196 -11.53 -15.50 16.72
C SER A 196 -12.72 -14.97 17.53
N ARG A 197 -13.17 -13.74 17.28
CA ARG A 197 -14.33 -13.14 17.95
C ARG A 197 -15.62 -13.80 17.49
N ARG A 198 -15.79 -14.03 16.19
CA ARG A 198 -16.98 -14.68 15.64
C ARG A 198 -17.17 -16.10 16.17
N LEU A 199 -16.08 -16.85 16.29
CA LEU A 199 -16.12 -18.20 16.88
C LEU A 199 -16.57 -18.15 18.35
N LYS A 200 -16.17 -17.12 19.11
CA LYS A 200 -16.62 -16.95 20.50
C LYS A 200 -18.09 -16.56 20.60
N GLU A 201 -18.57 -15.66 19.74
CA GLU A 201 -20.00 -15.26 19.72
C GLU A 201 -20.89 -16.45 19.35
N SER A 202 -20.52 -17.23 18.34
CA SER A 202 -21.29 -18.42 17.92
C SER A 202 -21.35 -19.54 18.98
N ILE A 203 -20.40 -19.60 19.92
CA ILE A 203 -20.40 -20.60 21.01
C ILE A 203 -21.27 -20.13 22.20
N LEU A 204 -21.51 -18.82 22.31
CA LEU A 204 -22.31 -18.24 23.40
C LEU A 204 -23.79 -18.10 23.04
N ASP A 205 -24.11 -18.13 21.74
CA ASP A 205 -25.47 -18.09 21.21
C ASP A 205 -26.13 -19.49 21.08
N ASP A 206 -25.41 -20.57 21.45
CA ASP A 206 -25.89 -21.96 21.59
C ASP A 206 -26.00 -22.35 23.08
#